data_AF-A0A9E4HB36-F1
#
_entry.id   AF-A0A9E4HB36-F1
#
_cell.length_a   1.000
_cell.length_b   1.000
_cell.length_c   1.000
_cell.angle_alpha   90.00
_cell.angle_beta   90.00
_cell.angle_gamma   90.00
#
_symmetry.space_group_name_H-M   'P 1'
#
loop_
_entity.id
_entity.type
_entity.pdbx_description
1 polymer ?
#
loop_
_entity_poly.entity_id
_entity_poly.type
_entity_poly.pdbx_seq_one_letter_code
_entity_poly.pdbx_strand_id
1 'polypeptide(L)'
;MLNDAAGPHASRLADILGRAITEWAILGNPDELDFTDARVLYTAAYALIRVGNAVAEHSRELELVYPAYPWVFWVDLRNELAHETEINAGKITRTVTRGLPNFIYAVTGQSLP
;
A
#
# COMPACT_ATOMS: atom_id res chain seq x y z
N MET A 1 -21.79 -25.44 6.18
CA MET A 1 -20.41 -25.33 6.69
C MET A 1 -19.64 -24.37 5.77
N LEU A 2 -19.82 -23.07 5.96
CA LEU A 2 -19.14 -22.01 5.21
C LEU A 2 -19.07 -20.82 6.17
N ASN A 3 -17.96 -20.67 6.92
CA ASN A 3 -17.59 -19.37 7.51
C ASN A 3 -16.22 -19.30 8.20
N ASP A 4 -15.51 -20.41 8.41
CA ASP A 4 -14.22 -20.33 9.12
C ASP A 4 -13.07 -19.78 8.25
N ALA A 5 -13.18 -19.82 6.91
CA ALA A 5 -12.15 -19.27 6.02
C ALA A 5 -12.15 -17.73 5.97
N ALA A 6 -13.29 -17.07 6.23
CA ALA A 6 -13.36 -15.62 6.21
C ALA A 6 -12.53 -14.97 7.31
N GLY A 7 -12.41 -15.62 8.48
CA GLY A 7 -11.65 -15.10 9.63
C GLY A 7 -10.15 -14.92 9.36
N PRO A 8 -9.43 -15.96 8.90
CA PRO A 8 -8.01 -15.86 8.55
C PRO A 8 -7.71 -14.88 7.42
N HIS A 9 -8.57 -14.79 6.39
CA HIS A 9 -8.38 -13.83 5.31
C HIS A 9 -8.68 -12.39 5.75
N ALA A 10 -9.70 -12.18 6.60
CA ALA A 10 -9.99 -10.86 7.17
C ALA A 10 -8.87 -10.36 8.07
N SER A 11 -8.25 -11.23 8.88
CA SER A 11 -7.10 -10.85 9.72
C SER A 11 -5.90 -10.39 8.89
N ARG A 12 -5.55 -11.12 7.83
CA ARG A 12 -4.41 -10.76 6.96
C ARG A 12 -4.68 -9.46 6.18
N LEU A 13 -5.91 -9.27 5.71
CA LEU A 13 -6.31 -8.02 5.08
C LEU A 13 -6.23 -6.84 6.07
N ALA A 14 -6.67 -7.04 7.31
CA ALA A 14 -6.56 -6.04 8.36
C ALA A 14 -5.09 -5.71 8.68
N ASP A 15 -4.17 -6.67 8.63
CA ASP A 15 -2.74 -6.42 8.83
C ASP A 15 -2.15 -5.56 7.70
N ILE A 16 -2.47 -5.86 6.43
CA ILE A 16 -2.06 -5.03 5.28
C ILE A 16 -2.60 -3.62 5.42
N LEU A 17 -3.86 -3.48 5.81
CA LEU A 17 -4.48 -2.16 6.00
C LEU A 17 -3.91 -1.40 7.17
N GLY A 18 -3.69 -2.06 8.30
CA GLY A 18 -3.05 -1.47 9.45
C GLY A 18 -1.69 -0.91 9.08
N ARG A 19 -0.91 -1.64 8.26
CA ARG A 19 0.34 -1.14 7.69
C ARG A 19 0.10 0.08 6.79
N ALA A 20 -0.79 -0.01 5.80
CA ALA A 20 -1.07 1.07 4.86
C ALA A 20 -1.49 2.37 5.56
N ILE A 21 -2.40 2.27 6.53
CA ILE A 21 -2.86 3.39 7.36
C ILE A 21 -1.73 3.95 8.22
N THR A 22 -0.93 3.08 8.86
CA THR A 22 0.22 3.51 9.68
C THR A 22 1.23 4.28 8.84
N GLU A 23 1.62 3.75 7.68
CA GLU A 23 2.58 4.42 6.81
C GLU A 23 2.02 5.74 6.26
N TRP A 24 0.73 5.77 5.89
CA TRP A 24 0.07 7.01 5.47
C TRP A 24 0.06 8.07 6.57
N ALA A 25 -0.25 7.68 7.82
CA ALA A 25 -0.23 8.60 8.96
C ALA A 25 1.17 9.15 9.27
N ILE A 26 2.23 8.35 9.05
CA ILE A 26 3.62 8.80 9.19
C ILE A 26 3.98 9.82 8.11
N LEU A 27 3.49 9.62 6.89
CA LEU A 27 3.68 10.57 5.79
C LEU A 27 2.89 11.87 6.02
N GLY A 28 1.80 11.83 6.77
CA GLY A 28 0.92 12.99 6.95
C GLY A 28 0.07 13.26 5.70
N ASN A 29 -0.49 14.47 5.58
CA ASN A 29 -1.27 14.84 4.40
C ASN A 29 -0.37 14.87 3.16
N PRO A 30 -0.57 13.98 2.18
CA PRO A 30 0.35 13.87 1.05
C PRO A 30 0.28 15.07 0.09
N ASP A 31 -0.76 15.91 0.17
CA ASP A 31 -0.84 17.17 -0.57
C ASP A 31 0.05 18.27 0.04
N GLU A 32 0.52 18.09 1.27
CA GLU A 32 1.44 19.00 1.97
C GLU A 32 2.91 18.57 1.84
N LEU A 33 3.16 17.44 1.17
CA LEU A 33 4.51 16.89 1.01
C LEU A 33 5.25 17.49 -0.18
N ASP A 34 6.46 18.00 0.07
CA ASP A 34 7.38 18.41 -0.99
C ASP A 34 8.15 17.21 -1.53
N PHE A 35 7.65 16.60 -2.60
CA PHE A 35 8.32 15.49 -3.29
C PHE A 35 9.57 15.89 -4.07
N THR A 36 9.95 17.18 -4.09
CA THR A 36 11.26 17.60 -4.57
C THR A 36 12.35 17.43 -3.52
N ASP A 37 11.98 17.33 -2.24
CA ASP A 37 12.88 16.94 -1.15
C ASP A 37 13.16 15.43 -1.24
N ALA A 38 14.43 15.09 -1.46
CA ALA A 38 14.89 13.71 -1.50
C ALA A 38 14.50 12.92 -0.23
N ARG A 39 14.52 13.53 0.96
CA ARG A 39 14.14 12.85 2.21
C ARG A 39 12.68 12.47 2.22
N VAL A 40 11.80 13.37 1.80
CA VAL A 40 10.36 13.10 1.66
C VAL A 40 10.14 11.98 0.65
N LEU A 41 10.84 12.05 -0.48
CA LEU A 41 10.74 11.04 -1.53
C LEU A 41 11.21 9.65 -1.06
N TYR A 42 12.35 9.55 -0.37
CA TYR A 42 12.86 8.29 0.16
C TYR A 42 11.97 7.73 1.28
N THR A 43 11.45 8.57 2.17
CA THR A 43 10.50 8.15 3.21
C THR A 43 9.22 7.61 2.58
N ALA A 44 8.68 8.29 1.57
CA ALA A 44 7.53 7.84 0.80
C ALA A 44 7.79 6.52 0.07
N ALA A 45 8.97 6.35 -0.55
CA ALA A 45 9.37 5.09 -1.18
C ALA A 45 9.39 3.95 -0.16
N TYR A 46 9.99 4.19 1.00
CA TYR A 46 10.11 3.20 2.05
C TYR A 46 8.75 2.78 2.62
N ALA A 47 7.85 3.74 2.82
CA ALA A 47 6.45 3.48 3.18
C ALA A 47 5.77 2.54 2.15
N LEU A 48 5.89 2.85 0.85
CA LEU A 48 5.30 2.03 -0.22
C LEU A 48 5.90 0.61 -0.26
N ILE A 49 7.23 0.46 -0.06
CA ILE A 49 7.90 -0.85 0.07
C ILE A 49 7.30 -1.65 1.23
N ARG A 50 7.07 -1.01 2.38
CA ARG A 50 6.51 -1.69 3.57
C ARG A 50 5.07 -2.13 3.37
N VAL A 51 4.27 -1.39 2.60
CA VAL A 51 2.92 -1.80 2.20
C VAL A 51 2.99 -2.97 1.22
N GLY A 52 3.81 -2.88 0.17
CA GLY A 52 3.93 -3.96 -0.80
C GLY A 52 4.55 -5.25 -0.21
N ASN A 53 5.40 -5.16 0.82
CA ASN A 53 5.86 -6.33 1.58
C ASN A 53 4.69 -7.04 2.28
N ALA A 54 3.82 -6.28 2.96
CA ALA A 54 2.65 -6.86 3.62
C ALA A 54 1.69 -7.49 2.60
N VAL A 55 1.54 -6.89 1.41
CA VAL A 55 0.78 -7.48 0.31
C VAL A 55 1.43 -8.78 -0.18
N ALA A 56 2.74 -8.79 -0.43
CA ALA A 56 3.46 -9.95 -0.94
C ALA A 56 3.36 -11.16 0.01
N GLU A 57 3.41 -10.93 1.33
CA GLU A 57 3.28 -11.95 2.37
C GLU A 57 1.92 -12.67 2.39
N HIS A 58 0.87 -12.07 1.80
CA HIS A 58 -0.51 -12.57 1.90
C HIS A 58 -1.26 -12.67 0.56
N SER A 59 -0.63 -12.25 -0.55
CA SER A 59 -1.26 -12.03 -1.87
C SER A 59 -2.03 -13.23 -2.42
N ARG A 60 -1.43 -14.42 -2.51
CA ARG A 60 -2.03 -15.56 -3.24
C ARG A 60 -3.40 -16.01 -2.72
N GLU A 61 -3.63 -15.95 -1.41
CA GLU A 61 -4.92 -16.31 -0.82
C GLU A 61 -5.92 -15.15 -0.92
N LEU A 62 -5.45 -13.90 -0.72
CA LEU A 62 -6.29 -12.72 -0.82
C LEU A 62 -6.72 -12.42 -2.26
N GLU A 63 -5.89 -12.74 -3.26
CA GLU A 63 -6.22 -12.63 -4.69
C GLU A 63 -7.46 -13.43 -5.06
N LEU A 64 -7.64 -14.61 -4.46
CA LEU A 64 -8.81 -15.46 -4.71
C LEU A 64 -10.08 -14.89 -4.09
N VAL A 65 -9.98 -14.25 -2.93
CA VAL A 65 -11.12 -13.70 -2.18
C VAL A 65 -11.49 -12.29 -2.65
N TYR A 66 -10.48 -11.54 -3.07
CA TYR A 66 -10.54 -10.12 -3.40
C TYR A 66 -9.89 -9.85 -4.77
N PRO A 67 -10.38 -10.45 -5.87
CA PRO A 67 -9.72 -10.40 -7.17
C PRO A 67 -9.75 -9.02 -7.84
N ALA A 68 -10.64 -8.12 -7.38
CA ALA A 68 -10.75 -6.77 -7.91
C ALA A 68 -9.62 -5.83 -7.44
N TYR A 69 -8.82 -6.24 -6.45
CA TYR A 69 -7.74 -5.41 -5.93
C TYR A 69 -6.46 -5.61 -6.74
N PRO A 70 -5.68 -4.53 -6.93
CA PRO A 70 -4.49 -4.57 -7.76
C PRO A 70 -3.30 -5.15 -6.98
N TRP A 71 -3.39 -6.40 -6.51
CA TRP A 71 -2.36 -7.05 -5.69
C TRP A 71 -0.99 -7.07 -6.39
N VAL A 72 -0.99 -7.45 -7.67
CA VAL A 72 0.21 -7.50 -8.52
C VAL A 72 0.90 -6.12 -8.59
N PHE A 73 0.13 -5.03 -8.72
CA PHE A 73 0.70 -3.68 -8.74
C PHE A 73 1.51 -3.37 -7.49
N TRP A 74 1.01 -3.73 -6.29
CA TRP A 74 1.71 -3.45 -5.03
C TRP A 74 2.97 -4.28 -4.86
N VAL A 75 2.95 -5.54 -5.32
CA VAL A 75 4.14 -6.41 -5.31
C VAL A 75 5.18 -5.90 -6.29
N ASP A 76 4.77 -5.54 -7.52
CA ASP A 76 5.67 -5.02 -8.55
C ASP A 76 6.27 -3.67 -8.15
N LEU A 77 5.44 -2.76 -7.60
CA LEU A 77 5.90 -1.49 -7.07
C LEU A 77 6.94 -1.69 -5.96
N ARG A 78 6.72 -2.63 -5.04
CA ARG A 78 7.70 -2.95 -4.00
C ARG A 78 9.00 -3.48 -4.59
N ASN A 79 8.94 -4.35 -5.60
CA ASN A 79 10.13 -4.91 -6.23
C ASN A 79 10.92 -3.83 -6.97
N GLU A 80 10.24 -2.95 -7.68
CA GLU A 80 10.83 -1.80 -8.35
C GLU A 80 11.54 -0.89 -7.33
N LEU A 81 10.82 -0.41 -6.31
CA LEU A 81 11.38 0.51 -5.32
C LEU A 81 12.49 -0.10 -4.46
N ALA A 82 12.48 -1.42 -4.22
CA ALA A 82 13.51 -2.11 -3.43
C ALA A 82 14.81 -2.37 -4.22
N HIS A 83 14.77 -2.32 -5.55
CA HIS A 83 15.90 -2.70 -6.41
C HIS A 83 16.34 -1.60 -7.38
N GLU A 84 15.58 -0.51 -7.51
CA GLU A 84 15.99 0.65 -8.31
C GLU A 84 17.08 1.48 -7.64
N THR A 85 18.07 1.89 -8.43
CA THR A 85 19.11 2.84 -8.01
C THR A 85 18.63 4.30 -8.11
N GLU A 86 17.61 4.57 -8.92
CA GLU A 86 17.00 5.90 -9.08
C GLU A 86 15.49 5.81 -8.87
N ILE A 87 14.98 6.62 -7.94
CA ILE A 87 13.57 6.63 -7.59
C ILE A 87 12.78 7.54 -8.54
N ASN A 88 11.74 7.00 -9.17
CA ASN A 88 10.82 7.81 -9.98
C ASN A 88 9.89 8.65 -9.09
N ALA A 89 10.25 9.92 -8.88
CA ALA A 89 9.47 10.86 -8.06
C ALA A 89 8.00 10.97 -8.48
N GLY A 90 7.73 11.10 -9.78
CA GLY A 90 6.36 11.20 -10.29
C GLY A 90 5.52 9.94 -10.01
N LYS A 91 6.14 8.76 -10.03
CA LYS A 91 5.46 7.50 -9.68
C LYS A 91 5.13 7.45 -8.19
N ILE A 92 6.09 7.81 -7.33
CA ILE A 92 5.87 7.85 -5.88
C ILE A 92 4.79 8.85 -5.52
N THR A 93 4.89 10.10 -6.00
CA THR A 93 3.90 11.15 -5.72
C THR A 93 2.51 10.68 -6.11
N ARG A 94 2.30 10.13 -7.31
CA ARG A 94 1.00 9.61 -7.73
C ARG A 94 0.51 8.44 -6.87
N THR A 95 1.41 7.55 -6.47
CA THR A 95 1.04 6.39 -5.66
C THR A 95 0.64 6.82 -4.25
N VAL A 96 1.38 7.74 -3.63
CA VAL A 96 1.07 8.23 -2.29
C VAL A 96 -0.18 9.11 -2.27
N THR A 97 -0.36 10.01 -3.23
CA THR A 97 -1.50 10.95 -3.26
C THR A 97 -2.80 10.31 -3.74
N ARG A 98 -2.73 9.26 -4.57
CA ARG A 98 -3.92 8.64 -5.18
C ARG A 98 -4.00 7.14 -4.95
N GLY A 99 -2.90 6.42 -5.20
CA GLY A 99 -2.87 4.96 -5.12
C GLY A 99 -3.17 4.42 -3.73
N LEU A 100 -2.45 4.89 -2.71
CA LEU A 100 -2.56 4.45 -1.33
C LEU A 100 -3.90 4.84 -0.69
N PRO A 101 -4.42 6.08 -0.83
CA PRO A 101 -5.76 6.43 -0.38
C PRO A 101 -6.86 5.61 -1.04
N ASN A 102 -6.81 5.43 -2.37
CA ASN A 102 -7.80 4.62 -3.09
C ASN A 102 -7.73 3.15 -2.67
N PHE A 103 -6.54 2.63 -2.37
CA PHE A 103 -6.39 1.28 -1.85
C PHE A 103 -7.02 1.14 -0.48
N ILE A 104 -6.75 2.07 0.46
CA ILE A 104 -7.37 2.05 1.79
C ILE A 104 -8.89 2.18 1.67
N TYR A 105 -9.40 3.10 0.84
CA TYR A 105 -10.83 3.28 0.61
C TYR A 105 -11.48 2.03 0.02
N ALA A 106 -10.89 1.43 -1.02
CA ALA A 106 -11.45 0.26 -1.66
C ALA A 106 -11.65 -0.90 -0.67
N VAL A 107 -10.72 -1.06 0.28
CA VAL A 107 -10.77 -2.15 1.27
C VAL A 107 -11.65 -1.81 2.48
N THR A 108 -11.59 -0.59 2.99
CA THR A 108 -12.24 -0.22 4.26
C THR A 108 -13.59 0.48 4.07
N GLY A 109 -13.86 1.03 2.88
CA GLY A 109 -14.93 1.99 2.63
C GLY A 109 -14.72 3.36 3.28
N GLN A 110 -13.56 3.60 3.92
CA GLN A 110 -13.24 4.83 4.63
C GLN A 110 -12.34 5.71 3.77
N SER A 111 -12.73 6.98 3.62
CA SER A 111 -11.83 7.99 3.08
C SER A 111 -10.81 8.37 4.15
N LEU A 112 -9.55 8.48 3.75
CA LEU A 112 -8.55 9.12 4.60
C LEU A 112 -8.85 10.63 4.68
N PRO A 113 -8.63 11.25 5.85
CA PRO A 113 -8.87 12.68 6.04
C PRO A 113 -7.95 13.56 5.19
#